data_AF-A0A1J4XVV1-F1
#
_entry.id   AF-A0A1J4XVV1-F1
#
_cell.length_a   1.000
_cell.length_b   1.000
_cell.length_c   1.000
_cell.angle_alpha   90.00
_cell.angle_beta   90.00
_cell.angle_gamma   90.00
#
_symmetry.space_group_name_H-M   'P 1'
#
loop_
_entity.id
_entity.type
_entity.pdbx_description
1 polymer ?
#
loop_
_entity_poly.entity_id
_entity_poly.type
_entity_poly.pdbx_seq_one_letter_code
_entity_poly.pdbx_strand_id
1 'polypeptide(L)'
;MRKIDFGGIAFIIGMVLAILIALFGTTATWPIWVLAVLGLIVGLLNVTGRESGKFLLATIAFMVTFNALSRVFEPMGVIGAFLNSFFGLLIVFVAPAAAIVAISSLIAITRK
;
A
#
# COMPACT_ATOMS: atom_id res chain seq x y z
N MET A 1 24.63 14.04 5.05
CA MET A 1 23.55 14.38 4.12
C MET A 1 22.67 13.15 3.92
N ARG A 2 21.42 13.14 4.41
CA ARG A 2 20.48 12.02 4.15
C ARG A 2 20.26 11.97 2.63
N LYS A 3 20.56 10.84 2.00
CA LYS A 3 20.17 10.61 0.60
C LYS A 3 18.65 10.63 0.52
N ILE A 4 18.13 11.35 -0.46
CA ILE A 4 16.69 11.40 -0.74
C ILE A 4 16.31 10.02 -1.28
N ASP A 5 15.48 9.30 -0.52
CA ASP A 5 14.92 8.01 -0.93
C ASP A 5 13.63 8.25 -1.72
N PHE A 6 13.74 8.14 -3.05
CA PHE A 6 12.61 8.34 -3.96
C PHE A 6 11.48 7.33 -3.73
N GLY A 7 11.80 6.10 -3.29
CA GLY A 7 10.80 5.09 -2.96
C GLY A 7 10.03 5.45 -1.69
N GLY A 8 10.74 5.87 -0.65
CA GLY A 8 10.14 6.37 0.58
C GLY A 8 9.23 7.59 0.37
N ILE A 9 9.64 8.53 -0.49
CA ILE A 9 8.80 9.70 -0.83
C ILE A 9 7.55 9.28 -1.59
N ALA A 10 7.68 8.41 -2.61
CA ALA A 10 6.53 7.91 -3.35
C ALA A 10 5.56 7.14 -2.44
N PHE A 11 6.06 6.43 -1.43
CA PHE A 11 5.24 5.76 -0.43
C PHE A 11 4.42 6.74 0.41
N ILE A 12 5.05 7.80 0.91
CA ILE A 12 4.38 8.84 1.70
C ILE A 12 3.32 9.55 0.87
N ILE A 13 3.63 9.90 -0.38
CA ILE A 13 2.68 10.55 -1.29
C ILE A 13 1.43 9.68 -1.50
N GLY A 14 1.61 8.38 -1.75
CA GLY A 14 0.50 7.43 -1.90
C GLY A 14 -0.37 7.32 -0.65
N MET A 15 0.24 7.31 0.54
CA MET A 15 -0.48 7.35 1.82
C MET A 15 -1.31 8.63 1.98
N VAL A 16 -0.72 9.79 1.72
CA VAL A 16 -1.43 11.08 1.81
C VAL A 16 -2.60 11.12 0.83
N LEU A 17 -2.41 10.63 -0.41
CA LEU A 17 -3.49 10.54 -1.39
C LEU A 17 -4.61 9.60 -0.92
N ALA A 18 -4.30 8.44 -0.34
CA ALA A 18 -5.31 7.53 0.20
C ALA A 18 -6.14 8.20 1.31
N ILE A 19 -5.51 8.99 2.18
CA ILE A 19 -6.22 9.78 3.21
C ILE A 19 -7.16 10.79 2.56
N LEU A 20 -6.66 11.58 1.60
CA LEU A 20 -7.46 12.62 0.93
C LEU A 20 -8.65 12.01 0.18
N ILE A 21 -8.45 10.90 -0.53
CA ILE A 21 -9.51 10.20 -1.26
C ILE A 21 -10.58 9.67 -0.29
N ALA A 22 -10.17 9.09 0.84
CA ALA A 22 -11.11 8.63 1.86
C ALA A 22 -11.88 9.79 2.50
N LEU A 23 -11.22 10.93 2.74
CA LEU A 23 -11.80 12.07 3.45
C LEU A 23 -12.85 12.81 2.62
N PHE A 24 -12.55 13.08 1.36
CA PHE A 24 -13.48 13.78 0.48
C PHE A 24 -14.54 12.85 -0.11
N GLY A 25 -14.28 11.54 -0.11
CA GLY A 25 -15.09 10.57 -0.82
C GLY A 25 -15.00 10.77 -2.34
N THR A 26 -15.18 9.69 -3.08
CA THR A 26 -15.25 9.76 -4.55
C THR A 26 -16.21 8.70 -5.04
N THR A 27 -17.10 9.08 -5.96
CA THR A 27 -17.91 8.13 -6.75
C THR A 27 -17.16 7.66 -7.99
N ALA A 28 -16.10 8.36 -8.37
CA ALA A 28 -15.29 8.02 -9.52
C ALA A 28 -14.26 6.93 -9.17
N THR A 29 -14.00 6.03 -10.13
CA THR A 29 -13.10 4.87 -9.96
C THR A 29 -11.65 5.18 -10.31
N TRP A 30 -11.37 6.26 -11.03
CA TRP A 30 -10.01 6.63 -11.45
C TRP A 30 -9.00 6.81 -10.29
N PRO A 31 -9.37 7.28 -9.07
CA PRO A 31 -8.40 7.43 -7.98
C PRO A 31 -7.84 6.09 -7.48
N ILE A 32 -8.63 5.02 -7.59
CA ILE A 32 -8.22 3.65 -7.25
C ILE A 32 -7.10 3.21 -8.19
N TRP A 33 -7.22 3.49 -9.49
CA TRP A 33 -6.19 3.19 -10.48
C TRP A 33 -4.92 3.99 -10.25
N VAL A 34 -5.03 5.27 -9.87
CA VAL A 34 -3.87 6.09 -9.53
C VAL A 34 -3.11 5.49 -8.34
N LEU A 35 -3.81 5.11 -7.27
CA LEU A 35 -3.18 4.44 -6.12
C LEU A 35 -2.52 3.11 -6.52
N ALA A 36 -3.19 2.29 -7.32
CA ALA A 36 -2.62 1.02 -7.77
C ALA A 36 -1.34 1.21 -8.59
N VAL A 37 -1.32 2.18 -9.50
CA VAL A 37 -0.14 2.51 -10.32
C VAL A 37 0.99 3.09 -9.47
N LEU A 38 0.68 3.99 -8.54
CA LEU A 38 1.67 4.51 -7.59
C LEU A 38 2.25 3.39 -6.73
N GLY A 39 1.43 2.45 -6.28
CA GLY A 39 1.88 1.26 -5.56
C GLY A 39 2.86 0.42 -6.38
N LEU A 40 2.56 0.19 -7.66
CA LEU A 40 3.45 -0.52 -8.56
C LEU A 40 4.80 0.21 -8.74
N ILE A 41 4.77 1.54 -8.90
CA ILE A 41 5.99 2.37 -8.98
C ILE A 41 6.81 2.25 -7.69
N VAL A 42 6.17 2.35 -6.52
CA VAL A 42 6.84 2.20 -5.22
C VAL A 42 7.46 0.81 -5.10
N GLY A 43 6.74 -0.24 -5.51
CA GLY A 43 7.24 -1.61 -5.52
C GLY A 43 8.53 -1.72 -6.33
N LEU A 44 8.55 -1.17 -7.54
CA LEU A 44 9.72 -1.18 -8.43
C LEU A 44 10.89 -0.36 -7.88
N LEU A 45 10.62 0.83 -7.35
CA LEU A 45 11.66 1.73 -6.81
C LEU A 45 12.26 1.21 -5.50
N ASN A 46 11.49 0.46 -4.71
CA ASN A 46 11.90 -0.05 -3.41
C ASN A 46 12.52 -1.47 -3.47
N VAL A 47 12.67 -2.09 -4.67
CA VAL A 47 13.38 -3.38 -4.81
C VAL A 47 14.89 -3.17 -4.67
N THR A 48 15.38 -3.04 -3.44
CA THR A 48 16.77 -3.38 -3.13
C THR A 48 16.80 -4.74 -2.45
N GLY A 49 17.36 -5.74 -3.13
CA GLY A 49 17.20 -7.17 -2.81
C GLY A 49 17.63 -7.63 -1.41
N ARG A 50 18.26 -6.78 -0.60
CA ARG A 50 18.61 -7.06 0.80
C ARG A 50 17.48 -6.69 1.78
N GLU A 51 16.51 -5.87 1.37
CA GLU A 51 15.42 -5.38 2.23
C GLU A 51 14.04 -5.92 1.85
N SER A 52 13.93 -6.64 0.73
CA SER A 52 12.67 -7.20 0.22
C SER A 52 11.91 -8.05 1.24
N GLY A 53 12.61 -8.85 2.06
CA GLY A 53 11.98 -9.66 3.11
C GLY A 53 11.31 -8.82 4.21
N LYS A 54 11.96 -7.74 4.66
CA LYS A 54 11.39 -6.82 5.66
C LYS A 54 10.20 -6.05 5.09
N PHE A 55 10.31 -5.61 3.84
CA PHE A 55 9.23 -4.94 3.14
C PHE A 55 8.00 -5.85 2.99
N LEU A 56 8.18 -7.09 2.52
CA LEU A 56 7.08 -8.04 2.38
C LEU A 56 6.43 -8.36 3.73
N LEU A 57 7.22 -8.57 4.79
CA LEU A 57 6.68 -8.80 6.12
C LEU A 57 5.85 -7.61 6.62
N ALA A 58 6.38 -6.39 6.49
CA ALA A 58 5.68 -5.17 6.90
C ALA A 58 4.38 -4.96 6.10
N THR A 59 4.42 -5.17 4.78
CA THR A 59 3.23 -4.99 3.91
C THR A 59 2.18 -6.06 4.16
N ILE A 60 2.56 -7.31 4.43
CA ILE A 60 1.63 -8.36 4.84
C ILE A 60 0.99 -8.00 6.18
N ALA A 61 1.78 -7.64 7.20
CA ALA A 61 1.27 -7.26 8.50
C ALA A 61 0.29 -6.08 8.38
N PHE A 62 0.66 -5.06 7.62
CA PHE A 62 -0.16 -3.90 7.31
C PHE A 62 -1.51 -4.28 6.66
N MET A 63 -1.50 -5.07 5.59
CA MET A 63 -2.72 -5.50 4.91
C MET A 63 -3.61 -6.38 5.80
N VAL A 64 -3.02 -7.29 6.58
CA VAL A 64 -3.76 -8.14 7.53
C VAL A 64 -4.40 -7.29 8.62
N THR A 65 -3.65 -6.36 9.22
CA THR A 65 -4.16 -5.46 10.24
C THR A 65 -5.33 -4.63 9.72
N PHE A 66 -5.24 -4.05 8.52
CA PHE A 66 -6.34 -3.25 7.99
C PHE A 66 -7.58 -4.04 7.62
N ASN A 67 -7.43 -5.27 7.13
CA ASN A 67 -8.56 -6.17 6.94
C ASN A 67 -9.20 -6.59 8.27
N ALA A 68 -8.43 -6.70 9.35
CA ALA A 68 -8.98 -7.00 10.66
C ALA A 68 -9.70 -5.77 11.26
N LEU A 69 -9.07 -4.59 11.18
CA LEU A 69 -9.65 -3.34 11.67
C LEU A 69 -10.93 -2.99 10.94
N SER A 70 -11.02 -3.22 9.63
CA SER A 70 -12.24 -2.89 8.87
C SER A 70 -13.50 -3.58 9.40
N ARG A 71 -13.37 -4.84 9.84
CA ARG A 71 -14.46 -5.60 10.47
C ARG A 71 -14.83 -5.08 11.86
N VAL A 72 -13.85 -4.57 12.61
CA VAL A 72 -14.06 -4.01 13.95
C VAL A 72 -14.81 -2.67 13.87
N PHE A 73 -14.49 -1.85 12.86
CA PHE A 73 -15.06 -0.52 12.70
C PHE A 73 -16.38 -0.49 11.91
N GLU A 74 -16.75 -1.58 11.23
CA GLU A 74 -18.01 -1.72 10.47
C GLU A 74 -19.28 -1.24 11.22
N PRO A 75 -19.52 -1.60 12.50
CA PRO A 75 -20.72 -1.15 13.22
C PRO A 75 -20.72 0.34 13.62
N MET A 76 -19.64 1.10 13.38
CA MET A 76 -19.49 2.48 13.86
C MET A 76 -20.10 3.56 12.94
N GLY A 77 -21.07 3.18 12.11
CA GLY A 77 -21.82 4.09 11.24
C GLY A 77 -20.92 4.88 10.28
N VAL A 78 -21.04 6.21 10.28
CA VAL A 78 -20.31 7.10 9.36
C VAL A 78 -18.79 7.01 9.53
N ILE A 79 -18.32 6.94 10.78
CA ILE A 79 -16.87 6.83 11.07
C ILE A 79 -16.35 5.47 10.60
N GLY A 80 -17.14 4.41 10.81
CA GLY A 80 -16.85 3.07 10.32
C GLY A 80 -16.70 3.02 8.80
N ALA A 81 -17.64 3.63 8.08
CA ALA A 81 -17.59 3.71 6.61
C ALA A 81 -16.36 4.45 6.10
N PHE A 82 -16.00 5.58 6.72
CA PHE A 82 -14.78 6.32 6.39
C PHE A 82 -13.52 5.48 6.61
N LEU A 83 -13.38 4.86 7.79
CA LEU A 83 -12.22 4.03 8.12
C LEU A 83 -12.11 2.81 7.18
N ASN A 84 -13.23 2.18 6.85
CA ASN A 84 -13.28 1.08 5.89
C ASN A 84 -12.84 1.49 4.50
N SER A 85 -13.29 2.65 4.02
CA SER A 85 -12.84 3.20 2.74
C SER A 85 -11.33 3.48 2.78
N PHE A 86 -10.85 4.12 3.84
CA PHE A 86 -9.44 4.45 4.01
C PHE A 86 -8.54 3.20 4.01
N PHE A 87 -8.89 2.20 4.81
CA PHE A 87 -8.18 0.92 4.88
C PHE A 87 -8.18 0.18 3.53
N GLY A 88 -9.31 0.19 2.83
CA GLY A 88 -9.41 -0.36 1.48
C GLY A 88 -8.45 0.33 0.50
N LEU A 89 -8.38 1.67 0.52
CA LEU A 89 -7.49 2.45 -0.35
C LEU A 89 -6.00 2.19 -0.03
N LEU A 90 -5.66 2.03 1.25
CA LEU A 90 -4.31 1.65 1.66
C LEU A 90 -3.93 0.24 1.15
N ILE A 91 -4.87 -0.72 1.19
CA ILE A 91 -4.63 -2.07 0.65
C ILE A 91 -4.45 -2.00 -0.88
N VAL A 92 -5.29 -1.25 -1.59
CA VAL A 92 -5.17 -1.03 -3.05
C VAL A 92 -3.81 -0.44 -3.42
N PHE A 93 -3.29 0.47 -2.59
CA PHE A 93 -1.98 1.07 -2.79
C PHE A 93 -0.84 0.09 -2.52
N VAL A 94 -0.89 -0.67 -1.43
CA VAL A 94 0.25 -1.49 -0.98
C VAL A 94 0.32 -2.86 -1.67
N ALA A 95 -0.82 -3.46 -2.02
CA ALA A 95 -0.89 -4.77 -2.64
C ALA A 95 -0.06 -4.92 -3.94
N PRO A 96 -0.13 -4.01 -4.94
CA PRO A 96 0.68 -4.13 -6.14
C PRO A 96 2.18 -3.99 -5.86
N ALA A 97 2.56 -3.14 -4.90
CA ALA A 97 3.96 -3.02 -4.48
C ALA A 97 4.49 -4.35 -3.92
N ALA A 98 3.71 -4.97 -3.03
CA ALA A 98 4.03 -6.27 -2.45
C ALA A 98 4.11 -7.37 -3.52
N ALA A 99 3.21 -7.38 -4.51
CA ALA A 99 3.22 -8.35 -5.59
C ALA A 99 4.53 -8.29 -6.41
N ILE A 100 4.95 -7.08 -6.81
CA ILE A 100 6.20 -6.88 -7.55
C ILE A 100 7.42 -7.36 -6.75
N VAL A 101 7.49 -7.03 -5.47
CA VAL A 101 8.60 -7.42 -4.60
C VAL A 101 8.59 -8.94 -4.35
N ALA A 102 7.42 -9.56 -4.23
CA ALA A 102 7.28 -11.00 -4.05
C ALA A 102 7.76 -11.77 -5.28
N ILE A 103 7.36 -11.35 -6.49
CA ILE A 103 7.84 -11.93 -7.75
C ILE A 103 9.37 -11.79 -7.85
N SER A 104 9.89 -10.59 -7.57
CA SER A 104 11.33 -10.33 -7.63
C SER A 104 12.11 -11.22 -6.65
N SER A 105 11.57 -11.44 -5.46
CA SER A 105 12.16 -12.29 -4.43
C SER A 105 12.13 -13.77 -4.83
N LEU A 106 11.04 -14.25 -5.45
CA LEU A 106 10.94 -15.62 -5.97
C LEU A 106 11.99 -15.89 -7.07
N ILE A 107 12.16 -14.95 -8.01
CA ILE A 107 13.18 -15.04 -9.06
C ILE A 107 14.59 -15.06 -8.46
N ALA A 108 14.83 -14.31 -7.40
CA ALA A 108 16.14 -14.30 -6.72
C ALA A 108 16.44 -15.62 -5.99
N ILE A 109 15.42 -16.33 -5.51
CA ILE A 109 15.55 -17.65 -4.89
C ILE A 109 15.85 -18.72 -5.95
N THR A 110 15.18 -18.68 -7.11
CA THR A 110 15.36 -19.70 -8.17
C THR A 110 16.65 -19.54 -8.96
N ARG A 111 17.26 -18.35 -8.97
CA ARG A 111 18.56 -18.09 -9.62
C ARG A 111 19.78 -18.41 -8.74
N LYS A 112 19.57 -18.91 -7.51
CA LYS A 112 20.63 -19.47 -6.67
C LYS A 112 20.78 -20.96 -6.90
#